data_AF-A0AAU7HKW6-F1
#
_entry.id   AF-A0AAU7HKW6-F1
#
_cell.length_a   1.000
_cell.length_b   1.000
_cell.length_c   1.000
_cell.angle_alpha   90.00
_cell.angle_beta   90.00
_cell.angle_gamma   90.00
#
_symmetry.space_group_name_H-M   'P 1'
#
loop_
_entity.id
_entity.type
_entity.pdbx_description
1 polymer ?
#
loop_
_entity_poly.entity_id
_entity_poly.type
_entity_poly.pdbx_seq_one_letter_code
_entity_poly.pdbx_strand_id
1 'polypeptide(L)'
;MMKTPPPQKRHMMTSRNRITVNLPTNELHRHIEKLALSRGLTCSGFIRDLISASLSDNAEAAQFMDEIRGSKHGISNNSEEDVTRILRNTIKQQGAEQQLVLNAREQPLADYNFTISINEFRQFEQQHLMMGKSGDLLKELVKTKLKIHIAEKVPSIIGRSGGVPDIVHLFVKNARIRYIMNDNGLWEFRSRIVLHFLPLFIDDAKKSRLDFFNIKFKQFRHVAIYGWDKKKYERLVFLEQASSSRSGGYFVGLSPYNIDYVMAEYKDFTSAQITHEADPHALNFMIHIHHRDMKIKKQKSFSFL
;
A
#
# COMPACT_ATOMS: atom_id res chain seq x y z
N MET A 1 4.75 61.78 -19.99
CA MET A 1 3.94 61.44 -18.79
C MET A 1 3.13 60.18 -19.09
N MET A 2 3.63 59.01 -18.73
CA MET A 2 2.87 57.76 -18.83
C MET A 2 1.96 57.64 -17.60
N LYS A 3 0.64 57.59 -17.82
CA LYS A 3 -0.34 57.36 -16.77
C LYS A 3 -0.26 55.89 -16.34
N THR A 4 0.08 55.65 -15.08
CA THR A 4 -0.07 54.35 -14.42
C THR A 4 -1.55 53.94 -14.42
N PRO A 5 -1.88 52.67 -14.75
CA PRO A 5 -3.24 52.18 -14.63
C PRO A 5 -3.64 52.09 -13.15
N PRO A 6 -4.93 52.29 -12.81
CA PRO A 6 -5.38 52.29 -11.43
C PRO A 6 -5.26 50.88 -10.82
N PRO A 7 -5.04 50.77 -9.50
CA PRO A 7 -4.95 49.49 -8.82
C PRO A 7 -6.29 48.75 -8.92
N GLN A 8 -6.25 47.51 -9.41
CA GLN A 8 -7.37 46.59 -9.33
C GLN A 8 -7.72 46.37 -7.85
N LYS A 9 -8.91 46.83 -7.44
CA LYS A 9 -9.50 46.51 -6.14
C LYS A 9 -9.67 44.99 -6.04
N ARG A 10 -8.77 44.31 -5.33
CA ARG A 10 -9.06 42.97 -4.82
C ARG A 10 -10.12 43.12 -3.74
N HIS A 11 -11.36 42.74 -4.05
CA HIS A 11 -12.41 42.62 -3.05
C HIS A 11 -12.01 41.55 -2.04
N MET A 12 -11.44 41.98 -0.92
CA MET A 12 -11.22 41.15 0.25
C MET A 12 -12.60 40.93 0.89
N MET A 13 -13.17 39.73 0.73
CA MET A 13 -14.43 39.39 1.40
C MET A 13 -14.21 39.35 2.91
N THR A 14 -14.57 40.43 3.60
CA THR A 14 -14.75 40.45 5.05
C THR A 14 -16.06 39.75 5.40
N SER A 15 -16.02 38.42 5.46
CA SER A 15 -17.13 37.64 6.04
C SER A 15 -17.23 37.90 7.55
N ARG A 16 -18.42 38.28 8.05
CA ARG A 16 -18.69 38.47 9.48
C ARG A 16 -18.71 37.16 10.28
N ASN A 17 -18.84 36.00 9.61
CA ASN A 17 -18.88 34.68 10.24
C ASN A 17 -17.76 33.81 9.66
N ARG A 18 -16.63 33.75 10.35
CA ARG A 18 -15.51 32.89 9.97
C ARG A 18 -15.65 31.53 10.65
N ILE A 19 -15.69 30.47 9.86
CA ILE A 19 -15.69 29.08 10.33
C ILE A 19 -14.31 28.50 10.06
N THR A 20 -13.71 27.90 11.09
CA THR A 20 -12.50 27.09 10.92
C THR A 20 -12.91 25.68 10.57
N VAL A 21 -12.44 25.18 9.42
CA VAL A 21 -12.74 23.82 8.95
C VAL A 21 -11.47 22.99 9.06
N ASN A 22 -11.56 21.88 9.79
CA ASN A 22 -10.51 20.87 9.80
C ASN A 22 -10.80 19.86 8.69
N LEU A 23 -9.91 19.82 7.69
CA LEU A 23 -10.01 18.81 6.64
C LEU A 23 -9.50 17.45 7.16
N PRO A 24 -10.16 16.34 6.80
CA PRO A 24 -9.82 15.02 7.31
C PRO A 24 -8.41 14.54 6.94
N THR A 25 -7.82 15.03 5.84
CA THR A 25 -6.45 14.65 5.46
C THR A 25 -5.68 15.80 4.79
N ASN A 26 -4.34 15.72 4.84
CA ASN A 26 -3.44 16.69 4.19
C ASN A 26 -3.50 16.58 2.66
N GLU A 27 -3.79 15.41 2.12
CA GLU A 27 -3.93 15.19 0.67
C GLU A 27 -5.17 15.91 0.14
N LEU A 28 -6.29 15.85 0.87
CA LEU A 28 -7.49 16.60 0.53
C LEU A 28 -7.21 18.11 0.54
N HIS A 29 -6.46 18.61 1.52
CA HIS A 29 -6.04 20.00 1.57
C HIS A 29 -5.25 20.39 0.32
N ARG A 30 -4.21 19.62 -0.04
CA ARG A 30 -3.41 19.86 -1.26
C ARG A 30 -4.23 19.78 -2.54
N HIS A 31 -5.20 18.87 -2.59
CA HIS A 31 -6.07 18.74 -3.76
C HIS A 31 -6.97 19.96 -3.93
N ILE A 32 -7.56 20.44 -2.82
CA ILE A 32 -8.33 21.69 -2.79
C ILE A 32 -7.45 22.88 -3.20
N GLU A 33 -6.21 22.95 -2.72
CA GLU A 33 -5.26 24.00 -3.13
C GLU A 33 -5.02 24.00 -4.64
N LYS A 34 -4.77 22.82 -5.24
CA LYS A 34 -4.58 22.69 -6.69
C LYS A 34 -5.81 23.13 -7.48
N LEU A 35 -7.01 22.70 -7.06
CA LEU A 35 -8.26 23.06 -7.72
C LEU A 35 -8.56 24.56 -7.60
N ALA A 36 -8.35 25.15 -6.42
CA ALA A 36 -8.51 26.57 -6.20
C ALA A 36 -7.55 27.38 -7.08
N LEU A 37 -6.26 27.01 -7.10
CA LEU A 37 -5.24 27.66 -7.92
C LEU A 37 -5.58 27.59 -9.41
N SER A 38 -6.01 26.43 -9.92
CA SER A 38 -6.40 26.25 -11.33
C SER A 38 -7.56 27.16 -11.77
N ARG A 39 -8.35 27.65 -10.81
CA ARG A 39 -9.51 28.53 -11.03
C ARG A 39 -9.24 29.97 -10.61
N GLY A 40 -8.01 30.31 -10.22
CA GLY A 40 -7.65 31.65 -9.74
C GLY A 40 -8.33 32.03 -8.42
N LEU A 41 -8.76 31.05 -7.63
CA LEU A 41 -9.45 31.24 -6.36
C LEU A 41 -8.51 31.01 -5.17
N THR A 42 -8.84 31.61 -4.03
CA THR A 42 -8.26 31.19 -2.74
C THR A 42 -8.91 29.86 -2.30
N CYS A 43 -8.23 29.07 -1.46
CA CYS A 43 -8.81 27.83 -0.93
C CYS A 43 -10.15 28.07 -0.21
N SER A 44 -10.25 29.15 0.56
CA SER A 44 -11.50 29.54 1.22
C SER A 44 -12.58 29.95 0.24
N GLY A 45 -12.23 30.65 -0.85
CA GLY A 45 -13.15 31.00 -1.93
C GLY A 45 -13.68 29.75 -2.63
N PHE A 46 -12.79 28.82 -2.97
CA PHE A 46 -13.17 27.55 -3.60
C PHE A 46 -14.06 26.69 -2.69
N ILE A 47 -13.73 26.55 -1.41
CA ILE A 47 -14.55 25.79 -0.44
C ILE A 47 -15.94 26.43 -0.31
N ARG A 48 -16.02 27.76 -0.27
CA ARG A 48 -17.32 28.45 -0.24
C ARG A 48 -18.13 28.14 -1.49
N ASP A 49 -17.53 28.27 -2.66
CA ASP A 49 -18.22 28.04 -3.93
C ASP A 49 -18.66 26.56 -4.06
N LEU A 50 -17.84 25.62 -3.56
CA LEU A 50 -18.17 24.20 -3.42
C LEU A 50 -19.38 23.97 -2.52
N ILE A 51 -19.42 24.59 -1.33
CA ILE A 51 -20.54 24.46 -0.40
C ILE A 51 -21.79 25.08 -1.01
N SER A 52 -21.68 26.28 -1.58
CA SER A 52 -22.79 26.97 -2.25
C SER A 52 -23.37 26.15 -3.39
N ALA A 53 -22.52 25.54 -4.22
CA ALA A 53 -22.98 24.66 -5.30
C ALA A 53 -23.61 23.37 -4.76
N SER A 54 -23.07 22.77 -3.68
CA SER A 54 -23.66 21.57 -3.08
C SER A 54 -25.04 21.79 -2.45
N LEU A 55 -25.38 23.04 -2.14
CA LEU A 55 -26.64 23.44 -1.53
C LEU A 55 -27.63 24.03 -2.56
N SER A 56 -27.24 24.15 -3.83
CA SER A 56 -28.04 24.78 -4.87
C SER A 56 -28.55 23.74 -5.87
N ASP A 57 -29.85 23.78 -6.17
CA ASP A 57 -30.50 22.88 -7.12
C ASP A 57 -30.53 23.41 -8.57
N ASN A 58 -29.66 24.36 -8.90
CA ASN A 58 -29.62 24.95 -10.24
C ASN A 58 -28.62 24.23 -11.18
N ALA A 59 -28.86 24.37 -12.49
CA ALA A 59 -28.08 23.67 -13.52
C ALA A 59 -26.59 24.07 -13.50
N GLU A 60 -26.28 25.32 -13.16
CA GLU A 60 -24.90 25.82 -13.06
C GLU A 60 -24.14 25.18 -11.89
N ALA A 61 -24.79 25.00 -10.74
CA ALA A 61 -24.24 24.28 -9.59
C ALA A 61 -24.07 22.79 -9.88
N ALA A 62 -25.04 22.18 -10.56
CA ALA A 62 -24.92 20.79 -11.01
C ALA A 62 -23.73 20.61 -11.96
N GLN A 63 -23.59 21.51 -12.96
CA GLN A 63 -22.46 21.51 -13.89
C GLN A 63 -21.13 21.74 -13.17
N PHE A 64 -21.06 22.70 -12.25
CA PHE A 64 -19.86 22.95 -11.46
C PHE A 64 -19.48 21.74 -10.60
N MET A 65 -20.46 21.10 -9.96
CA MET A 65 -20.24 19.87 -9.19
C MET A 65 -19.82 18.71 -10.09
N ASP A 66 -20.38 18.62 -11.30
CA ASP A 66 -19.99 17.63 -12.30
C ASP A 66 -18.64 17.94 -12.94
N GLU A 67 -18.20 19.18 -13.02
CA GLU A 67 -16.84 19.54 -13.43
C GLU A 67 -15.82 19.24 -12.33
N ILE A 68 -16.22 19.36 -11.06
CA ILE A 68 -15.36 18.93 -9.94
C ILE A 68 -15.28 17.40 -9.90
N ARG A 69 -16.40 16.70 -10.06
CA ARG A 69 -16.44 15.24 -10.20
C ARG A 69 -15.80 14.76 -11.51
N GLY A 70 -15.91 15.54 -12.57
CA GLY A 70 -15.55 15.28 -13.97
C GLY A 70 -14.20 15.85 -14.39
N SER A 71 -13.52 16.57 -13.47
CA SER A 71 -12.06 16.71 -13.48
C SER A 71 -11.34 15.36 -13.27
N LYS A 72 -12.10 14.25 -13.26
CA LYS A 72 -11.74 13.01 -13.94
C LYS A 72 -11.29 13.30 -15.37
N HIS A 73 -10.01 13.62 -15.55
CA HIS A 73 -9.33 13.37 -16.82
C HIS A 73 -9.68 11.94 -17.29
N GLY A 74 -10.52 11.86 -18.33
CA GLY A 74 -10.75 10.69 -19.16
C GLY A 74 -10.97 9.36 -18.46
N ILE A 75 -12.07 9.18 -17.72
CA ILE A 75 -12.53 7.82 -17.43
C ILE A 75 -13.44 7.40 -18.59
N SER A 76 -12.82 6.88 -19.63
CA SER A 76 -13.51 6.02 -20.60
C SER A 76 -14.11 4.81 -19.86
N ASN A 77 -15.16 4.22 -20.40
CA ASN A 77 -15.82 3.03 -19.85
C ASN A 77 -14.93 1.76 -19.78
N ASN A 78 -13.61 1.87 -20.00
CA ASN A 78 -12.59 0.84 -19.73
C ASN A 78 -12.16 0.74 -18.24
N SER A 79 -12.79 1.53 -17.36
CA SER A 79 -12.23 1.94 -16.06
C SER A 79 -11.97 0.86 -15.01
N GLU A 80 -12.66 -0.27 -15.03
CA GLU A 80 -12.52 -1.27 -13.96
C GLU A 80 -11.39 -2.27 -14.22
N GLU A 81 -11.25 -2.65 -15.49
CA GLU A 81 -10.18 -3.51 -15.96
C GLU A 81 -8.84 -2.76 -15.85
N ASP A 82 -8.80 -1.48 -16.20
CA ASP A 82 -7.60 -0.64 -16.05
C ASP A 82 -7.19 -0.42 -14.58
N VAL A 83 -8.15 -0.18 -13.68
CA VAL A 83 -7.85 0.06 -12.25
C VAL A 83 -7.31 -1.21 -11.58
N THR A 84 -7.79 -2.38 -11.95
CA THR A 84 -7.38 -3.66 -11.34
C THR A 84 -6.26 -4.36 -12.10
N ARG A 85 -5.96 -3.96 -13.34
CA ARG A 85 -4.83 -4.46 -14.15
C ARG A 85 -3.53 -4.41 -13.36
N ILE A 86 -3.29 -3.30 -12.66
CA ILE A 86 -2.07 -3.07 -11.87
C ILE A 86 -1.83 -4.16 -10.80
N LEU A 87 -2.88 -4.85 -10.36
CA LEU A 87 -2.80 -5.96 -9.40
C LEU A 87 -2.32 -7.27 -10.06
N ARG A 88 -2.34 -7.35 -11.39
CA ARG A 88 -1.89 -8.50 -12.19
C ARG A 88 -0.56 -8.21 -12.87
N ASN A 89 -0.38 -7.02 -13.41
CA ASN A 89 0.87 -6.59 -14.02
C ASN A 89 1.03 -5.07 -13.98
N THR A 90 2.26 -4.58 -14.02
CA THR A 90 2.58 -3.16 -14.08
C THR A 90 3.43 -2.85 -15.28
N ILE A 91 3.25 -1.65 -15.83
CA ILE A 91 3.83 -1.27 -17.12
C ILE A 91 4.63 0.01 -16.94
N LYS A 92 5.85 0.02 -17.47
CA LYS A 92 6.69 1.21 -17.63
C LYS A 92 7.02 1.42 -19.10
N GLN A 93 6.77 2.63 -19.59
CA GLN A 93 7.20 3.03 -20.92
C GLN A 93 8.73 3.25 -20.92
N GLN A 94 9.43 2.66 -21.88
CA GLN A 94 10.85 2.87 -22.15
C GLN A 94 10.98 3.46 -23.56
N GLY A 95 11.03 4.79 -23.66
CA GLY A 95 11.04 5.47 -24.97
C GLY A 95 9.69 5.41 -25.70
N ALA A 96 9.72 5.62 -27.02
CA ALA A 96 8.50 5.80 -27.83
C ALA A 96 7.75 4.49 -28.14
N GLU A 97 8.43 3.34 -28.16
CA GLU A 97 7.85 2.07 -28.65
C GLU A 97 8.09 0.85 -27.74
N GLN A 98 8.92 0.93 -26.70
CA GLN A 98 9.18 -0.21 -25.81
C GLN A 98 8.41 -0.09 -24.50
N GLN A 99 7.83 -1.21 -24.08
CA GLN A 99 7.11 -1.35 -22.82
C GLN A 99 7.72 -2.46 -21.99
N LEU A 100 8.13 -2.12 -20.77
CA LEU A 100 8.52 -3.09 -19.76
C LEU A 100 7.28 -3.48 -18.95
N VAL A 101 6.96 -4.77 -18.96
CA VAL A 101 5.83 -5.33 -18.21
C VAL A 101 6.35 -6.23 -17.10
N LEU A 102 6.00 -5.92 -15.85
CA LEU A 102 6.31 -6.76 -14.69
C LEU A 102 5.03 -7.40 -14.16
N ASN A 103 5.01 -8.73 -14.07
CA ASN A 103 3.83 -9.46 -13.62
C ASN A 103 3.83 -9.67 -12.10
N ALA A 104 2.66 -9.53 -11.49
CA ALA A 104 2.40 -10.06 -10.17
C ALA A 104 2.41 -11.59 -10.25
N ARG A 105 3.19 -12.24 -9.38
CA ARG A 105 3.46 -13.68 -9.52
C ARG A 105 3.69 -14.37 -8.20
N GLU A 106 3.39 -15.64 -8.17
CA GLU A 106 3.83 -16.51 -7.09
C GLU A 106 5.28 -16.93 -7.29
N GLN A 107 5.99 -17.04 -6.18
CA GLN A 107 7.38 -17.47 -6.18
C GLN A 107 7.65 -18.22 -4.87
N PRO A 108 7.83 -19.55 -4.96
CA PRO A 108 8.34 -20.34 -3.86
C PRO A 108 9.77 -19.90 -3.53
N LEU A 109 10.07 -19.82 -2.23
CA LEU A 109 11.44 -19.68 -1.74
C LEU A 109 12.05 -21.05 -1.44
N ALA A 110 13.39 -21.09 -1.46
CA ALA A 110 14.13 -22.24 -0.95
C ALA A 110 13.75 -22.50 0.53
N ASP A 111 13.84 -23.76 0.95
CA ASP A 111 13.59 -24.14 2.34
C ASP A 111 14.55 -23.34 3.25
N TYR A 112 14.00 -22.72 4.29
CA TYR A 112 14.75 -21.92 5.25
C TYR A 112 14.78 -22.62 6.61
N ASN A 113 15.99 -22.94 7.04
CA ASN A 113 16.28 -23.55 8.33
C ASN A 113 16.88 -22.51 9.26
N PHE A 114 16.38 -22.45 10.50
CA PHE A 114 16.89 -21.55 11.52
C PHE A 114 16.67 -22.14 12.90
N THR A 115 17.39 -21.62 13.88
CA THR A 115 17.29 -22.04 15.27
C THR A 115 16.82 -20.90 16.15
N ILE A 116 16.09 -21.24 17.22
CA ILE A 116 15.78 -20.33 18.32
C ILE A 116 16.23 -21.00 19.62
N SER A 117 17.06 -20.31 20.39
CA SER A 117 17.45 -20.79 21.72
C SER A 117 16.40 -20.42 22.77
N ILE A 118 16.36 -21.16 23.88
CA ILE A 118 15.48 -20.79 25.00
C ILE A 118 15.79 -19.41 25.58
N ASN A 119 17.06 -19.01 25.56
CA ASN A 119 17.49 -17.70 26.04
C ASN A 119 17.00 -16.58 25.11
N GLU A 120 17.10 -16.78 23.80
CA GLU A 120 16.55 -15.86 22.81
C GLU A 120 15.03 -15.72 22.96
N PHE A 121 14.32 -16.83 23.15
CA PHE A 121 12.87 -16.79 23.38
C PHE A 121 12.51 -16.02 24.66
N ARG A 122 13.22 -16.25 25.77
CA ARG A 122 13.02 -15.54 27.03
C ARG A 122 13.31 -14.04 26.93
N GLN A 123 14.39 -13.66 26.24
CA GLN A 123 14.71 -12.26 25.98
C GLN A 123 13.60 -11.60 25.15
N PHE A 124 13.10 -12.29 24.13
CA PHE A 124 11.99 -11.79 23.33
C PHE A 124 10.71 -11.63 24.15
N GLU A 125 10.38 -12.61 25.00
CA GLU A 125 9.24 -12.56 25.93
C GLU A 125 9.33 -11.37 26.89
N GLN A 126 10.50 -11.09 27.46
CA GLN A 126 10.73 -9.92 28.32
C GLN A 126 10.54 -8.58 27.60
N GLN A 127 10.85 -8.52 26.30
CA GLN A 127 10.62 -7.31 25.50
C GLN A 127 9.15 -7.14 25.09
N HIS A 128 8.37 -8.23 25.16
CA HIS A 128 6.99 -8.28 24.69
C HIS A 128 6.04 -8.74 25.81
N LEU A 129 6.28 -8.30 27.04
CA LEU A 129 5.50 -8.66 28.24
C LEU A 129 3.99 -8.40 28.11
N MET A 130 3.58 -7.53 27.18
CA MET A 130 2.19 -7.23 26.87
C MET A 130 1.51 -8.23 25.91
N MET A 131 2.27 -9.11 25.26
CA MET A 131 1.73 -10.19 24.41
C MET A 131 1.41 -11.41 25.27
N GLY A 132 0.12 -11.73 25.39
CA GLY A 132 -0.39 -12.74 26.33
C GLY A 132 0.24 -14.13 26.25
N LYS A 133 -0.29 -15.03 25.41
CA LYS A 133 0.05 -16.47 25.45
C LYS A 133 1.41 -16.74 24.79
N SER A 134 2.23 -17.63 25.38
CA SER A 134 3.55 -18.02 24.85
C SER A 134 3.52 -18.52 23.39
N GLY A 135 2.40 -19.09 22.94
CA GLY A 135 2.22 -19.49 21.53
C GLY A 135 2.14 -18.33 20.54
N ASP A 136 1.64 -17.17 20.96
CA ASP A 136 1.57 -15.98 20.11
C ASP A 136 2.91 -15.24 20.08
N LEU A 137 3.63 -15.23 21.21
CA LEU A 137 5.04 -14.79 21.27
C LEU A 137 5.92 -15.59 20.31
N LEU A 138 5.78 -16.92 20.31
CA LEU A 138 6.52 -17.77 19.37
C LEU A 138 6.21 -17.44 17.91
N LYS A 139 4.94 -17.23 17.58
CA LYS A 139 4.54 -16.86 16.21
C LYS A 139 5.17 -15.55 15.78
N GLU A 140 5.16 -14.54 16.65
CA GLU A 140 5.75 -13.24 16.33
C GLU A 140 7.28 -13.33 16.21
N LEU A 141 7.97 -14.08 17.08
CA LEU A 141 9.41 -14.31 16.95
C LEU A 141 9.76 -15.04 15.64
N VAL A 142 9.03 -16.11 15.31
CA VAL A 142 9.19 -16.81 14.02
C VAL A 142 8.92 -15.88 12.85
N LYS A 143 7.86 -15.07 12.92
CA LYS A 143 7.53 -14.08 11.88
C LYS A 143 8.65 -13.07 11.68
N THR A 144 9.31 -12.61 12.74
CA THR A 144 10.49 -11.74 12.65
C THR A 144 11.64 -12.42 11.92
N LYS A 145 11.95 -13.68 12.27
CA LYS A 145 12.98 -14.48 11.56
C LYS A 145 12.65 -14.65 10.08
N LEU A 146 11.38 -14.91 9.75
CA LEU A 146 10.94 -15.03 8.36
C LEU A 146 11.07 -13.70 7.60
N LYS A 147 10.70 -12.57 8.22
CA LYS A 147 10.84 -11.24 7.60
C LYS A 147 12.30 -10.93 7.24
N ILE A 148 13.22 -11.18 8.17
CA ILE A 148 14.66 -10.96 7.95
C ILE A 148 15.14 -11.82 6.76
N HIS A 149 14.83 -13.12 6.79
CA HIS A 149 15.22 -14.02 5.71
C HIS A 149 14.64 -13.60 4.35
N ILE A 150 13.36 -13.22 4.30
CA ILE A 150 12.72 -12.76 3.05
C ILE A 150 13.42 -11.49 2.55
N ALA A 151 13.68 -10.52 3.43
CA ALA A 151 14.35 -9.26 3.08
C ALA A 151 15.72 -9.50 2.44
N GLU A 152 16.53 -10.41 3.00
CA GLU A 152 17.84 -10.80 2.43
C GLU A 152 17.73 -11.40 1.02
N LYS A 153 16.62 -12.08 0.71
CA LYS A 153 16.41 -12.72 -0.60
C LYS A 153 15.83 -11.77 -1.65
N VAL A 154 15.20 -10.66 -1.26
CA VAL A 154 14.53 -9.73 -2.18
C VAL A 154 15.43 -9.29 -3.35
N PRO A 155 16.67 -8.80 -3.14
CA PRO A 155 17.51 -8.32 -4.24
C PRO A 155 17.73 -9.38 -5.32
N SER A 156 18.04 -10.62 -4.90
CA SER A 156 18.28 -11.74 -5.81
C SER A 156 17.04 -12.20 -6.58
N ILE A 157 15.84 -11.97 -6.04
CA ILE A 157 14.58 -12.36 -6.68
C ILE A 157 14.17 -11.32 -7.71
N ILE A 158 14.30 -10.03 -7.34
CA ILE A 158 13.97 -8.91 -8.23
C ILE A 158 15.02 -8.75 -9.34
N GLY A 159 16.29 -9.04 -9.09
CA GLY A 159 17.30 -9.11 -10.18
C GLY A 159 16.94 -10.10 -11.30
N ARG A 160 16.03 -11.05 -11.04
CA ARG A 160 15.54 -12.05 -12.02
C ARG A 160 14.15 -11.72 -12.60
N SER A 161 13.58 -10.54 -12.34
CA SER A 161 12.26 -10.17 -12.90
C SER A 161 12.30 -9.53 -14.29
N GLY A 162 13.50 -9.37 -14.89
CA GLY A 162 13.65 -8.72 -16.22
C GLY A 162 13.52 -7.20 -16.18
N GLY A 163 13.48 -6.62 -14.97
CA GLY A 163 13.39 -5.19 -14.73
C GLY A 163 13.25 -4.91 -13.23
N VAL A 164 13.60 -3.68 -12.81
CA VAL A 164 13.56 -3.25 -11.41
C VAL A 164 12.35 -2.33 -11.19
N PRO A 165 11.33 -2.76 -10.41
CA PRO A 165 10.22 -1.90 -10.00
C PRO A 165 10.66 -0.87 -8.96
N ASP A 166 9.89 0.22 -8.83
CA ASP A 166 10.12 1.25 -7.81
C ASP A 166 9.69 0.76 -6.42
N ILE A 167 8.60 0.00 -6.38
CA ILE A 167 8.01 -0.56 -5.15
C ILE A 167 7.70 -2.04 -5.35
N VAL A 168 7.91 -2.86 -4.31
CA VAL A 168 7.42 -4.25 -4.28
C VAL A 168 6.66 -4.54 -3.00
N HIS A 169 5.44 -5.04 -3.15
CA HIS A 169 4.73 -5.69 -2.05
C HIS A 169 4.98 -7.20 -2.11
N LEU A 170 5.48 -7.76 -1.01
CA LEU A 170 5.69 -9.19 -0.85
C LEU A 170 4.70 -9.74 0.16
N PHE A 171 3.79 -10.61 -0.29
CA PHE A 171 2.82 -11.26 0.58
C PHE A 171 3.25 -12.68 0.87
N VAL A 172 3.42 -13.03 2.14
CA VAL A 172 3.55 -14.43 2.53
C VAL A 172 2.19 -15.08 2.39
N LYS A 173 1.97 -15.75 1.25
CA LYS A 173 0.72 -16.42 0.92
C LYS A 173 0.49 -17.64 1.82
N ASN A 174 1.57 -18.39 2.06
CA ASN A 174 1.56 -19.60 2.89
C ASN A 174 2.99 -19.89 3.38
N ALA A 175 3.15 -19.94 4.69
CA ALA A 175 4.38 -20.39 5.35
C ALA A 175 4.06 -21.62 6.20
N ARG A 176 4.61 -22.77 5.78
CA ARG A 176 4.53 -24.03 6.53
C ARG A 176 5.81 -24.16 7.34
N ILE A 177 5.69 -24.03 8.65
CA ILE A 177 6.82 -24.08 9.58
C ILE A 177 6.69 -25.31 10.45
N ARG A 178 7.76 -26.11 10.49
CA ARG A 178 7.89 -27.28 11.34
C ARG A 178 9.06 -27.07 12.28
N TYR A 179 8.94 -27.51 13.52
CA TYR A 179 10.05 -27.43 14.46
C TYR A 179 10.18 -28.65 15.34
N ILE A 180 11.42 -28.95 15.71
CA ILE A 180 11.77 -29.93 16.76
C ILE A 180 12.47 -29.19 17.89
N MET A 181 12.40 -29.74 19.09
CA MET A 181 13.12 -29.23 20.25
C MET A 181 14.07 -30.32 20.67
N ASN A 182 15.36 -30.01 20.71
CA ASN A 182 16.35 -30.95 21.19
C ASN A 182 16.49 -30.87 22.71
N ASP A 183 17.19 -31.85 23.28
CA ASP A 183 17.35 -31.98 24.73
C ASP A 183 18.12 -30.82 25.37
N ASN A 184 18.90 -30.09 24.55
CA ASN A 184 19.65 -28.90 24.97
C ASN A 184 18.79 -27.62 24.98
N GLY A 185 17.47 -27.72 24.75
CA GLY A 185 16.55 -26.58 24.73
C GLY A 185 16.69 -25.69 23.50
N LEU A 186 17.36 -26.15 22.43
CA LEU A 186 17.43 -25.47 21.14
C LEU A 186 16.29 -25.95 20.24
N TRP A 187 15.59 -24.99 19.65
CA TRP A 187 14.45 -25.26 18.79
C TRP A 187 14.90 -25.08 17.34
N GLU A 188 14.85 -26.17 16.58
CA GLU A 188 15.24 -26.18 15.17
C GLU A 188 13.99 -26.07 14.31
N PHE A 189 13.96 -25.05 13.45
CA PHE A 189 12.85 -24.76 12.56
C PHE A 189 13.23 -25.05 11.12
N ARG A 190 12.30 -25.65 10.37
CA ARG A 190 12.32 -25.77 8.92
C ARG A 190 11.06 -25.14 8.35
N SER A 191 11.24 -24.21 7.44
CA SER A 191 10.14 -23.46 6.83
C SER A 191 10.15 -23.58 5.31
N ARG A 192 8.96 -23.76 4.74
CA ARG A 192 8.71 -23.62 3.30
C ARG A 192 7.75 -22.46 3.10
N ILE A 193 8.20 -21.47 2.34
CA ILE A 193 7.52 -20.17 2.16
C ILE A 193 7.14 -20.02 0.70
N VAL A 194 5.88 -19.66 0.46
CA VAL A 194 5.41 -19.20 -0.85
C VAL A 194 5.05 -17.74 -0.73
N LEU A 195 5.67 -16.92 -1.58
CA LEU A 195 5.41 -15.50 -1.68
C LEU A 195 4.55 -15.20 -2.90
N HIS A 196 3.71 -14.18 -2.78
CA HIS A 196 3.11 -13.49 -3.91
C HIS A 196 3.74 -12.10 -4.02
N PHE A 197 4.30 -11.81 -5.20
CA PHE A 197 4.96 -10.57 -5.54
C PHE A 197 3.99 -9.66 -6.27
N LEU A 198 3.92 -8.41 -5.84
CA LEU A 198 3.24 -7.33 -6.56
C LEU A 198 4.26 -6.22 -6.83
N PRO A 199 4.91 -6.24 -8.00
CA PRO A 199 5.84 -5.18 -8.42
C PRO A 199 5.07 -3.96 -8.91
N LEU A 200 5.49 -2.75 -8.57
CA LEU A 200 4.82 -1.51 -8.97
C LEU A 200 5.84 -0.51 -9.51
N PHE A 201 5.48 0.11 -10.64
CA PHE A 201 6.08 1.36 -11.09
C PHE A 201 5.25 2.54 -10.58
N ILE A 202 5.89 3.57 -10.06
CA ILE A 202 5.22 4.72 -9.45
C ILE A 202 4.29 5.43 -10.44
N ASP A 203 4.72 5.55 -11.71
CA ASP A 203 3.92 6.21 -12.74
C ASP A 203 2.64 5.45 -13.07
N ASP A 204 2.68 4.11 -13.01
CA ASP A 204 1.50 3.27 -13.19
C ASP A 204 0.60 3.29 -11.93
N ALA A 205 1.22 3.23 -10.75
CA ALA A 205 0.53 3.31 -9.46
C ALA A 205 -0.25 4.63 -9.30
N LYS A 206 0.33 5.77 -9.69
CA LYS A 206 -0.31 7.09 -9.67
C LYS A 206 -1.60 7.14 -10.50
N LYS A 207 -1.66 6.41 -11.62
CA LYS A 207 -2.83 6.35 -12.50
C LYS A 207 -3.95 5.46 -11.95
N SER A 208 -3.62 4.49 -11.08
CA SER A 208 -4.58 3.51 -10.57
C SER A 208 -5.53 4.05 -9.48
N ARG A 209 -5.13 5.13 -8.77
CA ARG A 209 -5.79 5.63 -7.53
C ARG A 209 -5.87 4.62 -6.38
N LEU A 210 -5.24 3.45 -6.50
CA LEU A 210 -5.16 2.47 -5.43
C LEU A 210 -4.14 2.92 -4.39
N ASP A 211 -4.45 2.79 -3.10
CA ASP A 211 -3.59 3.17 -1.96
C ASP A 211 -2.68 2.02 -1.53
N PHE A 212 -1.58 1.82 -2.25
CA PHE A 212 -0.60 0.76 -1.97
C PHE A 212 0.17 0.99 -0.65
N PHE A 213 0.18 2.21 -0.11
CA PHE A 213 0.76 2.46 1.21
C PHE A 213 -0.06 1.85 2.35
N ASN A 214 -1.37 1.67 2.17
CA ASN A 214 -2.28 1.20 3.21
C ASN A 214 -2.93 -0.16 2.91
N ILE A 215 -2.19 -1.08 2.27
CA ILE A 215 -2.66 -2.47 2.08
C ILE A 215 -2.77 -3.16 3.44
N LYS A 216 -3.95 -3.71 3.74
CA LYS A 216 -4.23 -4.33 5.04
C LYS A 216 -4.94 -5.66 4.90
N PHE A 217 -4.58 -6.61 5.75
CA PHE A 217 -5.34 -7.84 5.91
C PHE A 217 -6.66 -7.52 6.62
N LYS A 218 -7.78 -7.99 6.06
CA LYS A 218 -9.10 -7.92 6.69
C LYS A 218 -9.83 -9.26 6.56
N GLN A 219 -10.63 -9.57 7.58
CA GLN A 219 -11.53 -10.72 7.50
C GLN A 219 -12.70 -10.41 6.57
N PHE A 220 -13.12 -11.38 5.75
CA PHE A 220 -14.23 -11.18 4.81
C PHE A 220 -15.52 -10.80 5.53
N ARG A 221 -15.82 -11.48 6.64
CA ARG A 221 -16.96 -11.14 7.50
C ARG A 221 -16.91 -9.69 7.99
N HIS A 222 -15.74 -9.21 8.39
CA HIS A 222 -15.58 -7.85 8.88
C HIS A 222 -15.80 -6.84 7.76
N VAL A 223 -15.29 -7.08 6.55
CA VAL A 223 -15.52 -6.22 5.38
C VAL A 223 -17.00 -6.24 4.98
N ALA A 224 -17.66 -7.40 5.04
CA ALA A 224 -19.08 -7.52 4.71
C ALA A 224 -19.99 -6.77 5.69
N ILE A 225 -19.68 -6.80 6.99
CA ILE A 225 -20.49 -6.16 8.04
C ILE A 225 -20.22 -4.65 8.11
N TYR A 226 -18.94 -4.25 8.15
CA TYR A 226 -18.55 -2.87 8.44
C TYR A 226 -18.14 -2.08 7.19
N GLY A 227 -18.00 -2.73 6.05
CA GLY A 227 -17.57 -2.10 4.80
C GLY A 227 -16.14 -1.57 4.88
N TRP A 228 -15.97 -0.36 4.35
CA TRP A 228 -14.71 0.37 4.31
C TRP A 228 -14.89 1.79 4.84
N ASP A 229 -13.77 2.48 5.05
CA ASP A 229 -13.81 3.89 5.39
C ASP A 229 -14.26 4.70 4.17
N LYS A 230 -15.57 4.97 4.09
CA LYS A 230 -16.20 5.72 3.00
C LYS A 230 -15.74 7.18 2.93
N LYS A 231 -15.10 7.71 3.99
CA LYS A 231 -14.51 9.05 3.97
C LYS A 231 -13.18 9.05 3.21
N LYS A 232 -12.45 7.93 3.24
CA LYS A 232 -11.14 7.78 2.62
C LYS A 232 -11.19 7.10 1.25
N TYR A 233 -12.08 6.13 1.05
CA TYR A 233 -12.08 5.28 -0.14
C TYR A 233 -13.46 5.17 -0.80
N GLU A 234 -13.48 5.14 -2.13
CA GLU A 234 -14.67 4.82 -2.93
C GLU A 234 -15.08 3.36 -2.72
N ARG A 235 -14.10 2.45 -2.64
CA ARG A 235 -14.28 1.02 -2.42
C ARG A 235 -12.99 0.34 -1.96
N LEU A 236 -13.12 -0.89 -1.47
CA LEU A 236 -11.98 -1.80 -1.28
C LEU A 236 -11.88 -2.80 -2.43
N VAL A 237 -10.66 -3.05 -2.88
CA VAL A 237 -10.33 -4.07 -3.86
C VAL A 237 -9.58 -5.20 -3.15
N PHE A 238 -10.02 -6.44 -3.41
CA PHE A 238 -9.42 -7.63 -2.83
C PHE A 238 -8.21 -8.10 -3.65
N LEU A 239 -7.09 -8.39 -2.99
CA LEU A 239 -5.90 -8.95 -3.62
C LEU A 239 -5.97 -10.48 -3.55
N GLU A 240 -6.65 -11.08 -4.53
CA GLU A 240 -7.00 -12.51 -4.52
C GLU A 240 -5.81 -13.44 -4.32
N GLN A 241 -4.67 -13.15 -4.95
CA GLN A 241 -3.50 -14.02 -4.92
C GLN A 241 -2.56 -13.77 -3.73
N ALA A 242 -2.82 -12.76 -2.91
CA ALA A 242 -1.92 -12.33 -1.84
C ALA A 242 -2.01 -13.18 -0.55
N SER A 243 -3.04 -13.99 -0.37
CA SER A 243 -3.20 -14.84 0.83
C SER A 243 -3.86 -16.18 0.49
N SER A 244 -3.58 -17.21 1.28
CA SER A 244 -4.27 -18.52 1.19
C SER A 244 -5.37 -18.69 2.25
N SER A 245 -5.65 -17.65 3.03
CA SER A 245 -6.67 -17.69 4.08
C SER A 245 -8.09 -17.71 3.50
N ARG A 246 -8.91 -18.66 3.97
CA ARG A 246 -10.33 -18.78 3.55
C ARG A 246 -11.27 -17.77 4.22
N SER A 247 -10.83 -17.12 5.30
CA SER A 247 -11.68 -16.26 6.14
C SER A 247 -11.36 -14.77 5.98
N GLY A 248 -10.43 -14.41 5.10
CA GLY A 248 -9.92 -13.06 4.93
C GLY A 248 -8.70 -13.04 4.06
N GLY A 249 -8.29 -11.84 3.66
CA GLY A 249 -7.07 -11.61 2.87
C GLY A 249 -6.74 -10.13 2.80
N TYR A 250 -5.85 -9.76 1.88
CA TYR A 250 -5.36 -8.40 1.75
C TYR A 250 -6.28 -7.55 0.88
N PHE A 251 -6.49 -6.31 1.30
CA PHE A 251 -7.29 -5.33 0.60
C PHE A 251 -6.52 -4.03 0.39
N VAL A 252 -6.76 -3.40 -0.75
CA VAL A 252 -6.28 -2.06 -1.10
C VAL A 252 -7.48 -1.14 -1.31
N GLY A 253 -7.39 0.09 -0.84
CA GLY A 253 -8.45 1.08 -1.03
C GLY A 253 -8.33 1.79 -2.37
N LEU A 254 -9.44 1.97 -3.07
CA LEU A 254 -9.52 2.89 -4.22
C LEU A 254 -9.85 4.28 -3.70
N SER A 255 -8.91 5.21 -3.84
CA SER A 255 -9.11 6.60 -3.42
C SER A 255 -9.99 7.36 -4.43
N PRO A 256 -10.88 8.25 -3.96
CA PRO A 256 -11.60 9.17 -4.83
C PRO A 256 -10.68 10.19 -5.50
N TYR A 257 -9.47 10.38 -4.97
CA TYR A 257 -8.46 11.31 -5.47
C TYR A 257 -7.17 10.58 -5.89
N ASN A 258 -6.41 11.20 -6.80
CA ASN A 258 -5.07 10.71 -7.15
C ASN A 258 -4.17 10.69 -5.91
N ILE A 259 -3.42 9.61 -5.76
CA ILE A 259 -2.50 9.41 -4.64
C ILE A 259 -1.11 9.84 -5.09
N ASP A 260 -0.49 10.71 -4.30
CA ASP A 260 0.87 11.17 -4.58
C ASP A 260 1.89 10.20 -3.98
N TYR A 261 2.47 9.37 -4.83
CA TYR A 261 3.52 8.43 -4.43
C TYR A 261 4.86 9.16 -4.29
N VAL A 262 5.06 9.83 -3.15
CA VAL A 262 6.30 10.54 -2.81
C VAL A 262 7.18 9.69 -1.89
N MET A 263 8.50 9.69 -2.14
CA MET A 263 9.52 8.95 -1.35
C MET A 263 9.47 9.20 0.17
N ALA A 264 8.91 10.32 0.63
CA ALA A 264 8.80 10.65 2.05
C ALA A 264 7.74 9.82 2.83
N GLU A 265 6.84 9.11 2.13
CA GLU A 265 5.73 8.36 2.75
C GLU A 265 6.04 6.86 2.98
N TYR A 266 7.27 6.42 2.70
CA TYR A 266 7.72 5.03 2.76
C TYR A 266 8.10 4.54 4.17
N LYS A 267 7.47 5.06 5.22
CA LYS A 267 7.89 4.80 6.62
C LYS A 267 7.93 3.32 7.00
N ASP A 268 7.06 2.50 6.41
CA ASP A 268 6.97 1.06 6.67
C ASP A 268 7.69 0.20 5.61
N PHE A 269 8.38 0.82 4.65
CA PHE A 269 9.12 0.12 3.60
C PHE A 269 10.57 -0.05 4.00
N THR A 270 11.14 -1.18 3.60
CA THR A 270 12.58 -1.43 3.64
C THR A 270 13.17 -1.07 2.29
N SER A 271 14.31 -0.37 2.30
CA SER A 271 15.04 -0.04 1.08
C SER A 271 16.19 -1.03 0.87
N ALA A 272 16.39 -1.45 -0.37
CA ALA A 272 17.54 -2.25 -0.80
C ALA A 272 18.13 -1.64 -2.08
N GLN A 273 19.45 -1.79 -2.26
CA GLN A 273 20.12 -1.47 -3.51
C GLN A 273 20.18 -2.72 -4.37
N ILE A 274 19.79 -2.59 -5.63
CA ILE A 274 19.83 -3.66 -6.63
C ILE A 274 20.62 -3.16 -7.82
N THR A 275 21.58 -3.96 -8.27
CA THR A 275 22.28 -3.70 -9.53
C THR A 275 21.50 -4.33 -10.67
N HIS A 276 21.12 -3.52 -11.65
CA HIS A 276 20.51 -3.98 -12.90
C HIS A 276 21.22 -3.28 -14.06
N GLU A 277 21.71 -4.05 -15.03
CA GLU A 277 22.43 -3.52 -16.21
C GLU A 277 23.56 -2.54 -15.84
N ALA A 278 24.34 -2.88 -14.79
CA ALA A 278 25.44 -2.09 -14.22
C ALA A 278 25.05 -0.81 -13.45
N ASP A 279 23.77 -0.43 -13.42
CA ASP A 279 23.30 0.74 -12.68
C ASP A 279 22.66 0.36 -11.32
N PRO A 280 23.03 1.04 -10.22
CA PRO A 280 22.40 0.86 -8.94
C PRO A 280 21.00 1.48 -8.93
N HIS A 281 20.01 0.67 -8.57
CA HIS A 281 18.62 1.07 -8.43
C HIS A 281 18.17 0.90 -6.99
N ALA A 282 17.55 1.94 -6.43
CA ALA A 282 16.91 1.87 -5.13
C ALA A 282 15.56 1.15 -5.27
N LEU A 283 15.41 0.02 -4.60
CA LEU A 283 14.15 -0.70 -4.45
C LEU A 283 13.56 -0.43 -3.06
N ASN A 284 12.30 -0.03 -3.01
CA ASN A 284 11.53 -0.04 -1.76
C ASN A 284 10.59 -1.24 -1.73
N PHE A 285 10.53 -1.94 -0.60
CA PHE A 285 9.66 -3.11 -0.48
C PHE A 285 9.02 -3.24 0.90
N MET A 286 7.85 -3.88 0.93
CA MET A 286 7.10 -4.14 2.15
C MET A 286 6.73 -5.62 2.23
N ILE A 287 7.04 -6.25 3.37
CA ILE A 287 6.73 -7.66 3.62
C ILE A 287 5.48 -7.78 4.47
N HIS A 288 4.43 -8.33 3.87
CA HIS A 288 3.13 -8.59 4.46
C HIS A 288 3.08 -10.03 4.98
N ILE A 289 2.98 -10.19 6.30
CA ILE A 289 2.80 -11.50 6.95
C ILE A 289 1.67 -11.39 7.96
N HIS A 290 0.57 -12.09 7.71
CA HIS A 290 -0.52 -12.22 8.67
C HIS A 290 -0.46 -13.60 9.35
N HIS A 291 -0.87 -13.68 10.62
CA HIS A 291 -0.76 -14.91 11.42
C HIS A 291 -1.51 -16.10 10.81
N ARG A 292 -2.55 -15.85 9.99
CA ARG A 292 -3.32 -16.90 9.30
C ARG A 292 -2.57 -17.53 8.13
N ASP A 293 -1.59 -16.84 7.56
CA ASP A 293 -0.75 -17.36 6.49
C ASP A 293 0.42 -18.20 7.03
N MET A 294 0.60 -18.26 8.35
CA MET A 294 1.61 -19.06 9.02
C MET A 294 1.01 -20.27 9.72
N LYS A 295 1.54 -21.45 9.43
CA LYS A 295 1.17 -22.71 10.10
C LYS A 295 2.40 -23.30 10.77
N ILE A 296 2.49 -23.14 12.08
CA ILE A 296 3.59 -23.66 12.91
C ILE A 296 3.15 -24.97 13.55
N LYS A 297 3.95 -26.04 13.37
CA LYS A 297 3.69 -27.35 13.96
C LYS A 297 4.95 -27.93 14.60
N LYS A 298 4.82 -28.44 15.82
CA LYS A 298 5.86 -29.25 16.48
C LYS A 298 5.92 -30.63 15.82
N GLN A 299 7.13 -31.16 15.63
CA GLN A 299 7.37 -32.53 15.17
C GLN A 299 8.21 -33.31 16.21
N LYS A 300 8.17 -34.64 16.11
CA LYS A 300 9.03 -35.53 16.91
C LYS A 300 10.43 -35.67 16.30
N SER A 301 10.51 -35.68 14.98
CA SER A 301 11.75 -35.66 14.19
C SER A 301 11.45 -35.05 12.82
N PHE A 302 12.48 -34.55 12.12
CA PHE A 302 12.35 -34.23 10.70
C PHE A 302 12.47 -35.54 9.93
N SER A 303 11.34 -36.13 9.52
CA SER A 303 11.36 -37.31 8.66
C SER A 303 11.91 -36.94 7.27
N PHE A 304 12.90 -37.68 6.79
CA PHE A 304 13.31 -37.68 5.39
C PHE A 304 12.19 -38.29 4.55
N LEU A 305 11.48 -37.46 3.78
CA LEU A 305 10.77 -37.79 2.54
C LEU A 305 10.62 -36.50 1.74
#